data_AF-A0AAT9TQ41-F1
#
_entry.id   AF-A0AAT9TQ41-F1
#
_cell.length_a   1.000
_cell.length_b   1.000
_cell.length_c   1.000
_cell.angle_alpha   90.00
_cell.angle_beta   90.00
_cell.angle_gamma   90.00
#
_symmetry.space_group_name_H-M   'P 1'
#
loop_
_entity.id
_entity.type
_entity.pdbx_description
1 polymer ?
#
loop_
_entity_poly.entity_id
_entity_poly.type
_entity_poly.pdbx_seq_one_letter_code
_entity_poly.pdbx_strand_id
1 'polypeptide(L)'
;MLCDGRMLHDAMRRRRATVDEVRQAVRTQGTGGLELVHAVVLETDGTSSLIRHSQRGSGSALANADRAQARDDVADRPSVPRTAPR
;
A
#
# COMPACT_ATOMS: atom_id res chain seq x y z
N MET A 1 1.66 3.14 -0.92
CA MET A 1 0.35 3.77 -0.65
C MET A 1 -0.74 2.73 -0.72
N LEU A 2 -0.69 1.85 -1.72
CA LEU A 2 -1.46 0.61 -1.78
C LEU A 2 -0.50 -0.54 -2.10
N CYS A 3 -0.77 -1.72 -1.57
CA CYS A 3 -0.07 -2.96 -1.91
C CYS A 3 -1.05 -4.13 -1.88
N ASP A 4 -0.98 -5.02 -2.87
CA ASP A 4 -1.83 -6.20 -3.02
C ASP A 4 -3.34 -5.88 -2.88
N GLY A 5 -3.78 -4.80 -3.55
CA GLY A 5 -5.16 -4.28 -3.46
C GLY A 5 -5.55 -3.64 -2.13
N ARG A 6 -4.66 -3.59 -1.13
CA ARG A 6 -4.93 -3.03 0.21
C ARG A 6 -4.32 -1.65 0.40
N MET A 7 -5.07 -0.75 1.03
CA MET A 7 -4.57 0.58 1.41
C MET A 7 -3.61 0.46 2.59
N LEU A 8 -2.46 1.11 2.49
CA LEU A 8 -1.43 1.13 3.53
C LEU A 8 -1.56 2.43 4.35
N HIS A 9 -2.41 2.42 5.37
CA HIS A 9 -2.79 3.62 6.11
C HIS A 9 -1.60 4.29 6.82
N ASP A 10 -0.68 3.51 7.38
CA ASP A 10 0.52 4.04 8.03
C ASP A 10 1.50 4.61 7.01
N ALA A 11 1.61 4.00 5.83
CA ALA A 11 2.41 4.55 4.75
C ALA A 11 1.81 5.87 4.24
N MET A 12 0.49 5.89 4.01
CA MET A 12 -0.25 7.06 3.54
C MET A 12 -0.15 8.23 4.52
N ARG A 13 -0.35 7.98 5.83
CA ARG A 13 -0.21 9.01 6.87
C ARG A 13 1.17 9.67 6.85
N ARG A 14 2.24 8.88 6.72
CA ARG A 14 3.63 9.40 6.66
C ARG A 14 3.89 10.28 5.45
N ARG A 15 3.20 10.03 4.33
CA ARG A 15 3.33 10.83 3.11
C ARG A 15 2.23 11.87 2.94
N ARG A 16 1.33 12.01 3.92
CA ARG A 16 0.14 12.88 3.87
C ARG A 16 -0.74 12.61 2.64
N ALA A 17 -0.73 11.37 2.16
CA ALA A 17 -1.55 10.94 1.04
C ALA A 17 -2.93 10.50 1.52
N THR A 18 -3.94 10.82 0.73
CA THR A 18 -5.34 10.46 0.96
C THR A 18 -5.74 9.23 0.15
N VAL A 19 -6.82 8.57 0.57
CA VAL A 19 -7.37 7.41 -0.17
C VAL A 19 -7.81 7.82 -1.58
N ASP A 20 -8.33 9.03 -1.74
CA ASP A 20 -8.79 9.53 -3.04
C ASP A 20 -7.65 9.84 -3.99
N GLU A 21 -6.48 10.29 -3.50
CA GLU A 21 -5.28 10.42 -4.34
C GLU A 21 -4.82 9.05 -4.87
N VAL A 22 -4.88 7.99 -4.05
CA VAL A 22 -4.55 6.64 -4.51
C VAL A 22 -5.56 6.16 -5.55
N ARG A 23 -6.86 6.35 -5.32
CA ARG A 23 -7.90 5.99 -6.29
C ARG A 23 -7.78 6.79 -7.59
N GLN A 24 -7.41 8.07 -7.50
CA GLN A 24 -7.16 8.91 -8.66
C GLN A 24 -5.99 8.36 -9.48
N ALA A 25 -4.85 8.06 -8.85
CA ALA A 25 -3.70 7.44 -9.50
C ALA A 25 -4.08 6.16 -10.25
N VAL A 26 -4.87 5.29 -9.61
CA VAL A 26 -5.35 4.04 -10.20
C VAL A 26 -6.20 4.27 -11.45
N ARG A 27 -7.14 5.23 -11.39
CA ARG A 27 -8.00 5.59 -12.53
C ARG A 27 -7.23 6.24 -13.67
N THR A 28 -6.29 7.14 -13.39
CA THR A 28 -5.46 7.79 -14.41
C THR A 28 -4.65 6.79 -15.21
N GLN A 29 -4.25 5.68 -14.59
CA GLN A 29 -3.55 4.57 -15.26
C GLN A 29 -4.51 3.58 -15.95
N GLY A 30 -5.80 3.90 -16.07
CA GLY A 30 -6.80 3.09 -16.76
C GLY A 30 -7.19 1.80 -16.05
N THR A 31 -7.02 1.73 -14.72
CA THR A 31 -7.42 0.55 -13.92
C THR A 31 -8.65 0.89 -13.08
N GLY A 32 -9.68 0.03 -13.11
CA GLY A 32 -10.95 0.26 -12.41
C GLY A 32 -11.06 -0.43 -11.05
N GLY A 33 -10.33 -1.53 -10.84
CA GLY A 33 -10.36 -2.34 -9.62
C GLY A 33 -9.03 -2.28 -8.86
N LEU A 34 -9.08 -2.07 -7.55
CA LEU A 34 -7.88 -2.08 -6.70
C LEU A 34 -7.26 -3.48 -6.61
N GLU A 35 -8.07 -4.52 -6.70
CA GLU A 35 -7.68 -5.93 -6.74
C GLU A 35 -6.81 -6.31 -7.95
N LEU A 36 -6.76 -5.46 -8.98
CA LEU A 36 -5.87 -5.63 -10.13
C LEU A 36 -4.50 -4.96 -9.92
N VAL A 37 -4.37 -4.18 -8.85
CA VAL A 37 -3.19 -3.36 -8.56
C VAL A 37 -2.35 -4.02 -7.48
N HIS A 38 -1.11 -4.36 -7.86
CA HIS A 38 -0.17 -4.91 -6.91
C HIS A 38 0.48 -3.81 -6.05
N ALA A 39 0.81 -2.65 -6.61
CA ALA A 39 1.37 -1.56 -5.81
C ALA A 39 1.08 -0.19 -6.41
N VAL A 40 0.88 0.80 -5.52
CA VAL A 40 0.96 2.22 -5.85
C VAL A 40 2.07 2.87 -5.03
N VAL A 41 3.06 3.40 -5.74
CA VAL A 41 4.21 4.10 -5.18
C VAL A 41 4.06 5.58 -5.50
N LEU A 42 4.19 6.43 -4.48
CA LEU A 42 4.24 7.89 -4.65
C LEU A 42 5.71 8.29 -4.75
N GLU A 43 6.07 9.06 -5.76
CA GLU A 43 7.42 9.58 -5.96
C GLU A 43 7.58 10.95 -5.29
N THR A 44 8.82 11.41 -5.15
CA THR A 44 9.15 12.66 -4.43
C THR A 44 8.61 13.91 -5.12
N ASP A 45 8.38 13.84 -6.43
CA ASP A 45 7.84 14.91 -7.26
C ASP A 45 6.30 14.97 -7.24
N GLY A 46 5.64 14.11 -6.46
CA GLY A 46 4.19 14.02 -6.38
C GLY A 46 3.55 13.17 -7.48
N THR A 47 4.33 12.60 -8.39
CA THR A 47 3.83 11.63 -9.36
C THR A 47 3.64 10.26 -8.70
N SER A 48 2.82 9.41 -9.32
CA SER A 48 2.58 8.06 -8.82
C SER A 48 2.80 7.00 -9.88
N SER A 49 3.49 5.94 -9.48
CA SER A 49 3.73 4.75 -10.27
C SER A 49 2.75 3.66 -9.82
N LEU A 50 2.03 3.09 -10.79
CA LEU A 50 1.14 1.95 -10.57
C LEU A 50 1.74 0.69 -11.18
N ILE A 51 1.75 -0.39 -10.40
CA ILE A 51 2.21 -1.70 -10.84
C ILE A 51 1.04 -2.67 -10.73
N ARG A 52 0.62 -3.23 -11.86
CA ARG A 52 -0.42 -4.28 -11.91
C ARG A 52 0.15 -5.64 -11.50
N HIS A 53 -0.69 -6.56 -11.05
CA HIS A 53 -0.26 -7.93 -10.75
C HIS A 53 0.45 -8.60 -11.93
N SER A 54 -0.05 -8.39 -13.15
CA SER A 54 0.54 -8.91 -14.39
C SER A 54 1.93 -8.33 -14.71
N GLN A 55 2.31 -7.22 -14.09
CA GLN A 55 3.56 -6.48 -14.36
C GLN A 55 4.57 -6.59 -13.22
N ARG A 56 4.26 -7.34 -12.15
CA ARG A 56 5.08 -7.41 -10.94
C ARG A 56 6.48 -7.99 -11.18
N GLY A 57 6.60 -8.99 -12.05
CA GLY A 57 7.85 -9.75 -12.20
C GLY A 57 8.35 -10.31 -10.87
N SER A 58 9.67 -10.22 -10.64
CA SER A 58 10.30 -10.63 -9.38
C SER A 58 9.96 -9.73 -8.19
N GLY A 59 9.47 -8.51 -8.42
CA GLY A 59 9.15 -7.54 -7.38
C GLY A 59 10.35 -6.92 -6.68
N SER A 60 11.59 -7.08 -7.18
CA SER A 60 12.80 -6.55 -6.53
C SER A 60 12.76 -5.03 -6.35
N ALA A 61 12.15 -4.30 -7.30
CA ALA A 61 11.94 -2.85 -7.21
C ALA A 61 10.87 -2.43 -6.17
N LEU A 62 10.06 -3.37 -5.67
CA LEU A 62 8.95 -3.13 -4.76
C LEU A 62 9.26 -3.46 -3.29
N ALA A 63 10.50 -3.82 -2.97
CA ALA A 63 10.90 -4.22 -1.61
C ALA A 63 10.51 -3.21 -0.52
N ASN A 64 10.49 -1.91 -0.85
CA ASN A 64 10.05 -0.86 0.07
C ASN A 64 8.52 -0.84 0.28
N ALA A 65 7.74 -1.15 -0.76
CA ALA A 65 6.30 -1.29 -0.68
C ALA A 65 5.92 -2.53 0.15
N ASP A 66 6.60 -3.66 -0.08
CA ASP A 66 6.40 -4.90 0.70
C ASP A 66 6.70 -4.68 2.19
N ARG A 67 7.79 -3.97 2.50
CA ARG A 67 8.10 -3.57 3.89
C ARG A 67 7.07 -2.62 4.49
N ALA A 68 6.45 -1.76 3.67
CA ALA A 68 5.40 -0.88 4.13
C ALA A 68 4.12 -1.66 4.45
N GLN A 69 3.77 -2.66 3.63
CA GLN A 69 2.67 -3.59 3.89
C GLN A 69 2.87 -4.32 5.22
N ALA A 70 4.03 -4.93 5.42
CA ALA A 70 4.32 -5.66 6.67
C ALA A 70 4.21 -4.77 7.93
N ARG A 71 4.50 -3.47 7.82
CA ARG A 71 4.34 -2.52 8.93
C ARG A 71 2.87 -2.18 9.20
N ASP A 72 2.10 -1.97 8.13
CA ASP A 72 0.65 -1.74 8.21
C ASP A 72 -0.05 -2.95 8.83
N ASP A 73 0.31 -4.18 8.41
CA ASP A 73 -0.24 -5.43 8.95
C ASP A 73 0.02 -5.58 10.46
N VAL A 74 1.19 -5.13 10.93
CA VAL A 74 1.52 -5.12 12.35
C VAL A 74 0.73 -4.06 13.11
N ALA A 75 0.45 -2.91 12.48
CA ALA A 75 -0.35 -1.85 13.07
C ALA A 75 -1.85 -2.22 13.16
N ASP A 76 -2.35 -3.01 12.19
CA ASP A 76 -3.75 -3.48 12.14
C ASP A 76 -4.01 -4.70 13.05
N ARG A 77 -2.95 -5.36 13.55
CA ARG A 77 -3.13 -6.49 14.48
C ARG A 77 -3.87 -6.02 15.73
N PRO A 78 -5.02 -6.66 16.07
CA PRO A 78 -5.71 -6.34 17.31
C PRO A 78 -4.77 -6.60 18.49
N SER A 79 -4.62 -5.59 19.34
CA SER A 79 -3.85 -5.67 20.58
C SER A 79 -4.43 -6.79 21.44
N VAL A 80 -3.89 -8.01 21.33
CA VAL A 80 -4.28 -9.10 22.23
C VAL A 80 -3.95 -8.65 23.66
N PRO A 81 -4.94 -8.53 24.56
CA PRO A 81 -4.66 -8.14 25.94
C PRO A 81 -3.82 -9.27 26.55
N ARG A 82 -2.60 -8.92 26.93
CA ARG A 82 -1.67 -9.82 27.62
C ARG A 82 -2.29 -10.16 28.97
N THR A 83 -3.00 -11.28 29.04
CA THR A 83 -3.59 -11.77 30.29
C THR A 83 -2.43 -12.09 31.23
N ALA A 84 -2.30 -11.31 32.30
CA ALA A 84 -1.31 -11.56 33.34
C ALA A 84 -1.70 -12.84 34.11
N PRO A 85 -0.76 -13.74 34.43
CA PRO A 85 -1.03 -14.85 35.32
C PRO A 85 -1.32 -14.32 36.74
N ARG A 86 -2.32 -14.93 37.39
CA ARG A 86 -2.78 -14.61 38.75
C ARG A 86 -1.76 -15.01 39.81
#